data_AF-A0A9P6ZUQ6-F1
#
_entry.id   AF-A0A9P6ZUQ6-F1
#
_cell.length_a   1.000
_cell.length_b   1.000
_cell.length_c   1.000
_cell.angle_alpha   90.00
_cell.angle_beta   90.00
_cell.angle_gamma   90.00
#
_symmetry.space_group_name_H-M   'P 1'
#
loop_
_entity.id
_entity.type
_entity.pdbx_description
1 polymer ?
#
loop_
_entity_poly.entity_id
_entity_poly.type
_entity_poly.pdbx_seq_one_letter_code
_entity_poly.pdbx_strand_id
1 'polypeptide(L)'
;KPRDTIIELRKLDSTKEDPLYEKRSDKMAELVRDYYESLQSEGLATSTERQAAIENVLGIIQTQLSLENKEELEKNLSSDNISEVINILPNGKAPGTDGLPYEFWK
;
A
#
# COMPACT_ATOMS: atom_id res chain seq x y z
N LYS A 1 7.27 -22.10 -24.46
CA LYS A 1 5.95 -22.29 -25.10
C LYS A 1 5.33 -20.89 -25.24
N PRO A 2 5.01 -20.40 -26.45
CA PRO A 2 4.34 -19.10 -26.59
C PRO A 2 2.96 -19.15 -25.93
N ARG A 3 2.47 -18.03 -25.41
CA ARG A 3 1.06 -17.92 -24.97
C ARG A 3 0.15 -17.93 -26.20
N ASP A 4 -0.98 -18.62 -26.08
CA ASP A 4 -2.00 -18.66 -27.15
C ASP A 4 -2.48 -17.25 -27.48
N THR A 5 -2.69 -16.99 -28.78
CA THR A 5 -3.16 -15.69 -29.27
C THR A 5 -4.65 -15.54 -29.00
N ILE A 6 -5.04 -14.45 -28.33
CA ILE A 6 -6.45 -14.09 -28.14
C ILE A 6 -6.95 -13.51 -29.47
N ILE A 7 -7.92 -14.18 -30.09
CA ILE A 7 -8.42 -13.85 -31.43
C ILE A 7 -9.51 -12.79 -31.39
N GLU A 8 -10.33 -12.77 -30.34
CA GLU A 8 -11.44 -11.85 -30.19
C GLU A 8 -11.83 -11.66 -28.73
N LEU A 9 -12.46 -10.51 -28.41
CA LEU A 9 -13.01 -10.20 -27.10
C LEU A 9 -14.50 -9.89 -27.21
N ARG A 10 -15.26 -10.33 -26.22
CA ARG A 10 -16.69 -9.98 -26.12
C ARG A 10 -16.86 -8.53 -25.67
N LYS A 11 -17.77 -7.80 -26.31
CA LYS A 11 -18.15 -6.43 -25.91
C LYS A 11 -19.03 -6.47 -24.65
N LEU A 12 -18.75 -5.58 -23.69
CA LEU A 12 -19.45 -5.52 -22.41
C LEU A 12 -20.96 -5.21 -22.57
N ASP A 13 -21.31 -4.40 -23.57
CA ASP A 13 -22.69 -3.96 -23.84
C ASP A 13 -23.57 -5.01 -24.54
N SER A 14 -23.02 -6.20 -24.83
CA SER A 14 -23.76 -7.26 -25.51
C SER A 14 -24.61 -8.08 -24.54
N THR A 15 -25.90 -8.21 -24.83
CA THR A 15 -26.81 -9.10 -24.10
C THR A 15 -26.33 -10.56 -24.22
N LYS A 16 -26.67 -11.40 -23.23
CA LYS A 16 -26.31 -12.83 -23.25
C LYS A 16 -26.95 -13.58 -24.43
N GLU A 17 -28.06 -13.08 -24.96
CA GLU A 17 -28.79 -13.67 -26.07
C GLU A 17 -28.21 -13.32 -27.45
N ASP A 18 -27.46 -12.22 -27.58
CA ASP A 18 -26.78 -11.82 -28.81
C ASP A 18 -25.38 -11.25 -28.52
N PRO A 19 -24.37 -12.13 -28.33
CA PRO A 19 -23.02 -11.71 -27.97
C PRO A 19 -22.28 -11.10 -29.16
N LEU A 20 -21.89 -9.83 -29.03
CA LEU A 20 -21.05 -9.13 -30.00
C LEU A 20 -19.58 -9.25 -29.61
N TYR A 21 -18.73 -9.51 -30.62
CA TYR A 21 -17.29 -9.68 -30.46
C TYR A 21 -16.51 -8.62 -31.23
N GLU A 22 -15.34 -8.27 -30.70
CA GLU A 22 -14.35 -7.39 -31.33
C GLU A 22 -13.11 -8.20 -31.69
N LYS A 23 -12.65 -8.05 -32.93
CA LYS A 23 -11.52 -8.81 -33.52
C LYS A 23 -10.32 -7.92 -33.82
N ARG A 24 -10.53 -6.60 -33.87
CA ARG A 24 -9.46 -5.66 -34.11
C ARG A 24 -8.65 -5.47 -32.83
N SER A 25 -7.35 -5.74 -32.91
CA SER A 25 -6.45 -5.74 -31.74
C SER A 25 -6.37 -4.40 -31.01
N ASP A 26 -6.44 -3.28 -31.73
CA ASP A 26 -6.49 -1.93 -31.16
C ASP A 26 -7.76 -1.72 -30.32
N LYS A 27 -8.91 -2.14 -30.85
CA LYS A 27 -10.20 -2.05 -30.15
C LYS A 27 -10.33 -3.04 -29.00
N MET A 28 -9.71 -4.22 -29.12
CA MET A 28 -9.60 -5.16 -28.02
C MET A 28 -8.80 -4.56 -26.85
N ALA A 29 -7.71 -3.85 -27.13
CA ALA A 29 -6.92 -3.20 -26.08
C ALA A 29 -7.70 -2.08 -25.36
N GLU A 30 -8.47 -1.28 -26.09
CA GLU A 30 -9.38 -0.28 -25.52
C GLU A 30 -10.43 -0.92 -24.61
N LEU A 31 -11.11 -1.98 -25.08
CA LEU A 31 -12.11 -2.71 -24.29
C LEU A 31 -11.54 -3.27 -22.98
N VAL A 32 -10.33 -3.82 -23.03
CA VAL A 32 -9.66 -4.35 -21.84
C VAL A 32 -9.29 -3.24 -20.86
N ARG A 33 -8.76 -2.12 -21.37
CA ARG A 33 -8.43 -0.96 -20.53
C ARG A 33 -9.68 -0.47 -19.79
N ASP A 34 -10.75 -0.21 -20.53
CA ASP A 34 -11.98 0.38 -19.96
C ASP A 34 -12.64 -0.59 -18.94
N TYR A 35 -12.57 -1.90 -19.21
CA TYR A 35 -13.00 -2.92 -18.26
C TYR A 35 -12.18 -2.88 -16.96
N TYR A 36 -10.85 -2.87 -17.05
CA TYR A 36 -10.02 -2.85 -15.84
C TYR A 36 -10.01 -1.51 -15.11
N GLU A 37 -10.23 -0.39 -15.80
CA GLU A 37 -10.42 0.92 -15.17
C GLU A 37 -11.73 0.97 -14.37
N SER A 38 -12.82 0.45 -14.93
CA SER A 38 -14.10 0.39 -14.22
C SER A 38 -14.07 -0.60 -13.06
N LEU A 39 -13.43 -1.76 -13.22
CA LEU A 39 -13.24 -2.77 -12.17
C LEU A 39 -12.46 -2.23 -10.97
N GLN A 40 -11.48 -1.34 -11.20
CA GLN A 40 -10.72 -0.72 -10.10
C GLN A 40 -11.57 0.16 -9.19
N SER A 41 -12.71 0.66 -9.71
CA SER A 41 -13.65 1.49 -8.96
C SER A 41 -14.78 0.67 -8.33
N GLU A 42 -14.93 -0.59 -8.70
CA GLU A 42 -16.00 -1.46 -8.23
C GLU A 42 -15.73 -1.91 -6.78
N GLY A 43 -16.71 -1.74 -5.90
CA GLY A 43 -16.60 -2.11 -4.49
C GLY A 43 -15.75 -1.17 -3.64
N LEU A 44 -15.26 -0.04 -4.19
CA LEU A 44 -14.67 1.01 -3.38
C LEU A 44 -15.75 1.64 -2.48
N ALA A 45 -15.45 1.70 -1.19
CA ALA A 45 -16.28 2.42 -0.23
C ALA A 45 -16.35 3.90 -0.61
N THR A 46 -17.53 4.49 -0.48
CA THR A 46 -17.70 5.94 -0.60
C THR A 46 -16.85 6.66 0.46
N SER A 47 -16.52 7.93 0.22
CA SER A 47 -15.76 8.72 1.21
C SER A 47 -16.43 8.74 2.58
N THR A 48 -17.76 8.71 2.63
CA THR A 48 -18.54 8.69 3.87
C THR A 48 -18.44 7.35 4.58
N GLU A 49 -18.60 6.23 3.87
CA GLU A 49 -18.46 4.89 4.44
C GLU A 49 -17.04 4.65 4.96
N ARG A 50 -16.03 5.12 4.20
CA ARG A 50 -14.64 5.07 4.63
C ARG A 50 -14.41 5.86 5.92
N GLN A 51 -14.95 7.07 6.01
CA GLN A 51 -14.81 7.91 7.20
C GLN A 51 -15.47 7.26 8.42
N ALA A 52 -16.70 6.75 8.26
CA ALA A 52 -17.40 6.03 9.32
C ALA A 52 -16.63 4.79 9.79
N ALA A 53 -16.01 4.04 8.86
CA ALA A 53 -15.18 2.88 9.21
C ALA A 53 -13.92 3.28 10.00
N ILE A 54 -13.27 4.39 9.61
CA ILE A 54 -12.10 4.92 10.34
C ILE A 54 -12.50 5.32 11.77
N GLU A 55 -13.58 6.06 11.92
CA GLU A 55 -14.06 6.50 13.24
C GLU A 55 -14.44 5.31 14.13
N ASN A 56 -15.07 4.28 13.55
CA ASN A 56 -15.38 3.05 14.26
C ASN A 56 -14.11 2.35 14.76
N VAL A 57 -13.13 2.13 13.88
CA VAL A 57 -11.86 1.48 14.25
C VAL A 57 -11.12 2.30 15.32
N LEU A 58 -11.03 3.61 15.16
CA LEU A 58 -10.39 4.49 16.14
C LEU A 58 -11.12 4.47 17.49
N GLY A 59 -12.45 4.36 17.50
CA GLY A 59 -13.24 4.23 18.73
C GLY A 59 -13.03 2.91 19.47
N ILE A 60 -12.64 1.84 18.78
CA ILE A 60 -12.29 0.54 19.39
C ILE A 60 -10.91 0.60 20.07
N ILE A 61 -10.00 1.45 19.58
CA ILE A 61 -8.65 1.57 20.15
C ILE A 61 -8.75 2.30 21.48
N GLN A 62 -8.86 1.53 22.55
CA GLN A 62 -8.91 2.03 23.94
C GLN A 62 -7.52 2.15 24.57
N THR A 63 -6.49 1.60 23.94
CA THR A 63 -5.12 1.65 24.45
C THR A 63 -4.57 3.06 24.36
N GLN A 64 -4.38 3.69 25.50
CA GLN A 64 -3.70 4.97 25.62
C GLN A 64 -2.32 4.76 26.24
N LEU A 65 -1.37 5.63 25.89
CA LEU A 65 -0.10 5.70 26.60
C LEU A 65 -0.37 6.04 28.07
N SER A 66 0.36 5.38 28.98
CA SER A 66 0.36 5.82 30.37
C SER A 66 0.97 7.22 30.48
N LEU A 67 0.67 7.92 31.57
CA LEU A 67 1.21 9.26 31.80
C LEU A 67 2.75 9.22 31.79
N GLU A 68 3.34 8.19 32.39
CA GLU A 68 4.78 8.00 32.49
C GLU A 68 5.42 7.84 31.10
N ASN A 69 4.85 7.01 30.24
CA ASN A 69 5.37 6.81 28.88
C ASN A 69 5.22 8.09 28.04
N LYS A 70 4.17 8.88 28.29
CA LYS A 70 3.96 10.15 27.60
C LYS A 70 5.00 11.18 28.02
N GLU A 71 5.25 11.30 29.32
CA GLU A 71 6.30 12.16 29.86
C GLU A 71 7.69 11.73 29.37
N GLU A 72 7.95 10.43 29.20
CA GLU A 72 9.20 9.94 28.63
C GLU A 72 9.37 10.34 27.16
N LEU A 73 8.31 10.22 26.34
CA LEU A 73 8.34 10.65 24.94
C LEU A 73 8.46 12.16 24.75
N GLU A 74 8.03 12.95 25.74
CA GLU A 74 8.19 14.41 25.73
C GLU A 74 9.62 14.87 26.09
N LYS A 75 10.46 14.00 26.66
CA LYS A 75 11.86 14.34 27.00
C LYS A 75 12.68 14.53 25.72
N ASN A 76 13.51 15.56 25.72
CA ASN A 76 14.51 15.74 24.67
C ASN A 76 15.56 14.63 24.72
N LEU A 77 16.03 14.22 23.55
CA LEU A 77 17.18 13.32 23.42
C LEU A 77 18.41 13.93 24.08
N SER A 78 19.03 13.17 24.99
CA SER A 78 20.31 13.54 25.59
C SER A 78 21.48 12.92 24.81
N SER A 79 22.67 13.53 24.94
CA SER A 79 23.90 12.97 24.37
C SER A 79 24.22 11.58 24.92
N ASP A 80 23.86 11.32 26.17
CA ASP A 80 24.06 10.03 26.82
C ASP A 80 23.17 8.96 26.19
N ASN A 81 21.89 9.28 25.91
CA ASN A 81 20.99 8.35 25.21
C ASN A 81 21.51 8.00 23.82
N ILE A 82 22.03 8.98 23.07
CA ILE A 82 22.59 8.74 21.74
C ILE A 82 23.81 7.83 21.84
N SER A 83 24.72 8.12 22.78
CA SER A 83 25.94 7.34 22.99
C SER A 83 25.64 5.90 23.43
N GLU A 84 24.66 5.72 24.32
CA GLU A 84 24.20 4.41 24.76
C GLU A 84 23.63 3.59 23.59
N VAL A 85 22.77 4.19 22.78
CA VAL A 85 22.19 3.52 21.60
C VAL A 85 23.27 3.12 20.60
N ILE A 86 24.21 4.01 20.28
CA ILE A 86 25.32 3.70 19.35
C ILE A 86 26.18 2.54 19.85
N ASN A 87 26.39 2.44 21.17
CA ASN A 87 27.15 1.35 21.77
C ASN A 87 26.42 0.01 21.76
N ILE A 88 25.08 0.01 21.85
CA ILE A 88 24.25 -1.20 21.81
C ILE A 88 24.11 -1.74 20.38
N LEU A 89 24.27 -0.90 19.36
CA LEU A 89 24.15 -1.34 17.97
C LEU A 89 25.23 -2.40 17.61
N PRO A 90 24.84 -3.51 16.94
CA PRO A 90 25.73 -4.63 16.68
C PRO A 90 26.68 -4.39 15.50
N ASN A 91 27.98 -4.72 15.68
CA ASN A 91 29.03 -4.62 14.63
C ASN A 91 28.73 -5.50 13.41
N GLY A 92 29.07 -5.01 12.23
CA GLY A 92 29.04 -5.76 10.97
C GLY A 92 27.65 -5.96 10.37
N LYS A 93 26.66 -5.12 10.71
CA LYS A 93 25.38 -5.10 10.00
C LYS A 93 25.53 -4.41 8.64
N ALA A 94 24.79 -4.93 7.67
CA ALA A 94 24.74 -4.30 6.36
C ALA A 94 24.20 -2.86 6.50
N PRO A 95 24.83 -1.87 5.83
CA PRO A 95 24.38 -0.49 5.90
C PRO A 95 23.00 -0.33 5.26
N GLY A 96 22.31 0.75 5.64
CA GLY A 96 21.01 1.11 5.10
C GLY A 96 21.09 1.60 3.65
N THR A 97 20.01 2.22 3.20
CA THR A 97 19.91 2.81 1.84
C THR A 97 20.91 3.94 1.60
N ASP A 98 21.46 4.52 2.68
CA ASP A 98 22.51 5.54 2.66
C ASP A 98 23.93 4.96 2.51
N GLY A 99 24.11 3.65 2.69
CA GLY A 99 25.40 2.98 2.57
C GLY A 99 26.37 3.24 3.72
N LEU A 100 25.97 3.98 4.76
CA LEU A 100 26.83 4.30 5.89
C LEU A 100 26.75 3.20 6.95
N PRO A 101 27.86 2.50 7.25
CA PRO A 101 27.88 1.54 8.34
C PRO A 101 27.80 2.30 9.67
N TYR A 102 27.16 1.72 10.67
CA TYR A 102 26.96 2.44 11.93
C TYR A 102 28.28 2.68 12.69
N GLU A 103 29.32 1.89 12.41
CA GLU A 103 30.69 2.08 12.89
C GLU A 103 31.27 3.44 12.50
N PHE A 104 30.71 4.11 11.49
CA PHE A 104 31.07 5.49 11.15
C PHE A 104 30.72 6.50 12.25
N TRP A 105 29.75 6.18 13.10
CA TRP A 105 29.23 7.07 14.15
C TRP A 105 29.76 6.77 15.56
N LYS A 106 30.64 5.76 15.69
CA LYS A 106 31.40 5.48 16.92
C LYS A 106 32.63 6.38 17.00
#